data_AF-B9TDV0-F1
#
_entry.id   AF-B9TDV0-F1
#
_cell.length_a   1.000
_cell.length_b   1.000
_cell.length_c   1.000
_cell.angle_alpha   90.00
_cell.angle_beta   90.00
_cell.angle_gamma   90.00
#
_symmetry.space_group_name_H-M   'P 1'
#
loop_
_entity.id
_entity.type
_entity.pdbx_description
1 polymer ?
#
loop_
_entity_poly.entity_id
_entity_poly.type
_entity_poly.pdbx_seq_one_letter_code
_entity_poly.pdbx_strand_id
1 'polypeptide(L)'
;MVKDFLRGKPKMVRALSAADEAVFSMAVVVDGGVIEGVPYWYECIERDADGAIHATQNAALPWRGAFYNYLNADWMNLPRVSHARAVVGPFVDIDKYLLTLSFPLLLGGRFIGVIAADIRLDDFERILAPLLSKAIGDCAVLNGENRVLVSNAATFPVGELVDLAKLKKKRYPCGDEGWYVGIA
;
A
#
# COMPACT_ATOMS: atom_id res chain seq x y z
N MET A 1 -16.35 1.82 20.90
CA MET A 1 -15.21 2.04 20.00
C MET A 1 -14.27 0.84 19.92
N VAL A 2 -13.47 0.49 20.95
CA VAL A 2 -12.57 -0.70 20.88
C VAL A 2 -13.32 -1.99 20.57
N LYS A 3 -14.46 -2.22 21.23
CA LYS A 3 -15.34 -3.38 20.96
C LYS A 3 -15.91 -3.39 19.53
N ASP A 4 -16.02 -2.24 18.89
CA ASP A 4 -16.54 -2.13 17.52
C ASP A 4 -15.46 -2.50 16.49
N PHE A 5 -14.19 -2.14 16.76
CA PHE A 5 -13.05 -2.58 15.95
C PHE A 5 -12.86 -4.10 16.00
N LEU A 6 -12.98 -4.71 17.19
CA LEU A 6 -12.92 -6.17 17.36
C LEU A 6 -14.03 -6.92 16.59
N ARG A 7 -15.21 -6.30 16.42
CA ARG A 7 -16.30 -6.83 15.59
C ARG A 7 -16.03 -6.67 14.08
N GLY A 8 -15.05 -5.85 13.71
CA GLY A 8 -14.60 -5.64 12.33
C GLY A 8 -13.79 -6.82 11.78
N LYS A 9 -13.09 -7.56 12.64
CA LYS A 9 -12.18 -8.64 12.21
C LYS A 9 -12.82 -9.69 11.28
N PRO A 10 -14.02 -10.25 11.54
CA PRO A 10 -14.65 -11.17 10.60
C PRO A 10 -14.99 -10.54 9.24
N LYS A 11 -15.21 -9.21 9.19
CA LYS A 11 -15.41 -8.49 7.93
C LYS A 11 -14.09 -8.34 7.18
N MET A 12 -13.00 -8.04 7.88
CA MET A 12 -11.66 -8.00 7.28
C MET A 12 -11.30 -9.37 6.70
N VAL A 13 -11.50 -10.45 7.44
CA VAL A 13 -11.22 -11.82 6.95
C VAL A 13 -12.01 -12.11 5.67
N ARG A 14 -13.31 -11.82 5.65
CA ARG A 14 -14.13 -12.00 4.43
C ARG A 14 -13.67 -11.11 3.27
N ALA A 15 -13.30 -9.85 3.54
CA ALA A 15 -12.81 -8.94 2.52
C ALA A 15 -11.48 -9.41 1.93
N LEU A 16 -10.53 -9.82 2.79
CA LEU A 16 -9.27 -10.38 2.35
C LEU A 16 -9.52 -11.68 1.59
N SER A 17 -10.35 -12.62 2.06
CA SER A 17 -10.68 -13.86 1.31
C SER A 17 -11.28 -13.61 -0.08
N ALA A 18 -12.05 -12.53 -0.26
CA ALA A 18 -12.67 -12.18 -1.54
C ALA A 18 -11.78 -11.32 -2.44
N ALA A 19 -10.67 -10.79 -1.92
CA ALA A 19 -9.71 -10.01 -2.68
C ALA A 19 -8.87 -10.89 -3.61
N ASP A 20 -8.32 -10.26 -4.64
CA ASP A 20 -7.33 -10.85 -5.54
C ASP A 20 -6.16 -11.47 -4.74
N GLU A 21 -5.58 -12.56 -5.27
CA GLU A 21 -4.49 -13.27 -4.60
C GLU A 21 -3.24 -12.42 -4.37
N ALA A 22 -3.04 -11.36 -5.17
CA ALA A 22 -1.96 -10.41 -4.95
C ALA A 22 -2.11 -9.57 -3.67
N VAL A 23 -3.32 -9.45 -3.12
CA VAL A 23 -3.53 -8.78 -1.83
C VAL A 23 -3.26 -9.78 -0.71
N PHE A 24 -2.11 -9.64 -0.07
CA PHE A 24 -1.68 -10.57 0.97
C PHE A 24 -2.00 -10.08 2.39
N SER A 25 -2.33 -8.80 2.59
CA SER A 25 -2.66 -8.28 3.92
C SER A 25 -3.86 -7.33 3.87
N MET A 26 -4.54 -7.20 5.01
CA MET A 26 -5.42 -6.08 5.30
C MET A 26 -5.25 -5.63 6.74
N ALA A 27 -5.15 -4.32 6.95
CA ALA A 27 -5.01 -3.71 8.26
C ALA A 27 -6.05 -2.62 8.52
N VAL A 28 -6.42 -2.47 9.78
CA VAL A 28 -7.10 -1.28 10.30
C VAL A 28 -6.15 -0.61 11.28
N VAL A 29 -5.79 0.63 10.98
CA VAL A 29 -4.92 1.45 11.83
C VAL A 29 -5.72 2.64 12.30
N VAL A 30 -5.80 2.85 13.61
CA VAL A 30 -6.48 3.99 14.23
C VAL A 30 -5.43 4.91 14.82
N ASP A 31 -5.55 6.19 14.49
CA ASP A 31 -4.60 7.22 14.85
C ASP A 31 -4.53 7.47 16.37
N GLY A 32 -3.44 8.10 16.81
CA GLY A 32 -3.27 8.50 18.20
C GLY A 32 -4.31 9.51 18.67
N GLY A 33 -4.68 9.42 19.95
CA GLY A 33 -5.69 10.30 20.54
C GLY A 33 -7.14 10.02 20.12
N VAL A 34 -7.38 9.01 19.28
CA VAL A 34 -8.75 8.57 18.94
C VAL A 34 -9.31 7.67 20.04
N ILE A 35 -8.55 6.67 20.49
CA ILE A 35 -8.95 5.76 21.56
C ILE A 35 -8.24 6.19 22.85
N GLU A 36 -9.03 6.52 23.88
CA GLU A 36 -8.51 6.93 25.18
C GLU A 36 -7.62 5.85 25.79
N GLY A 37 -6.44 6.25 26.27
CA GLY A 37 -5.48 5.35 26.92
C GLY A 37 -4.68 4.45 25.98
N VAL A 38 -4.85 4.56 24.66
CA VAL A 38 -4.16 3.74 23.66
C VAL A 38 -3.39 4.65 22.68
N PRO A 39 -2.06 4.49 22.52
CA PRO A 39 -1.25 5.38 21.68
C PRO A 39 -1.63 5.31 20.19
N TYR A 40 -2.04 4.13 19.72
CA TYR A 40 -2.67 3.87 18.43
C TYR A 40 -3.23 2.44 18.45
N TRP A 41 -4.20 2.15 17.58
CA TRP A 41 -4.68 0.78 17.36
C TRP A 41 -4.18 0.26 16.03
N TYR A 42 -3.70 -0.98 16.02
CA TYR A 42 -3.28 -1.64 14.79
C TYR A 42 -3.80 -3.07 14.83
N GLU A 43 -4.62 -3.43 13.86
CA GLU A 43 -5.11 -4.79 13.67
C GLU A 43 -4.87 -5.19 12.22
N CYS A 44 -4.06 -6.22 11.97
CA CYS A 44 -3.75 -6.69 10.62
C CYS A 44 -3.94 -8.20 10.53
N ILE A 45 -4.47 -8.63 9.39
CA ILE A 45 -4.55 -10.01 8.98
C ILE A 45 -3.71 -10.21 7.72
N GLU A 46 -3.05 -11.36 7.62
CA GLU A 46 -2.25 -11.74 6.46
C GLU A 46 -2.75 -13.06 5.91
N ARG A 47 -2.62 -13.22 4.59
CA ARG A 47 -2.86 -14.43 3.83
C ARG A 47 -1.52 -15.10 3.54
N ASP A 48 -1.36 -16.33 4.01
CA ASP A 48 -0.22 -17.18 3.71
C ASP A 48 -0.28 -17.71 2.28
N ALA A 49 0.84 -18.28 1.81
CA ALA A 49 0.94 -18.84 0.46
C ALA A 49 -0.03 -20.01 0.20
N ASP A 50 -0.49 -20.70 1.25
CA ASP A 50 -1.50 -21.76 1.16
C ASP A 50 -2.95 -21.22 1.23
N GLY A 51 -3.11 -19.90 1.30
CA GLY A 51 -4.40 -19.22 1.40
C GLY A 51 -4.95 -19.11 2.84
N ALA A 52 -4.27 -19.67 3.84
CA ALA A 52 -4.68 -19.51 5.23
C ALA A 52 -4.60 -18.03 5.64
N ILE A 53 -5.63 -17.54 6.33
CA ILE A 53 -5.65 -16.17 6.86
C ILE A 53 -5.42 -16.22 8.36
N HIS A 54 -4.36 -15.56 8.80
CA HIS A 54 -4.02 -15.45 10.21
C HIS A 54 -4.00 -13.98 10.65
N ALA A 55 -4.24 -13.75 11.94
CA ALA A 55 -4.07 -12.43 12.51
C ALA A 55 -2.61 -12.23 12.89
N THR A 56 -2.02 -11.13 12.44
CA THR A 56 -0.73 -10.70 12.94
C THR A 56 -0.90 -10.27 14.40
N GLN A 57 -0.05 -10.77 15.30
CA GLN A 57 -0.01 -10.26 16.67
C GLN A 57 0.59 -8.85 16.64
N ASN A 58 -0.26 -7.82 16.64
CA ASN A 58 0.17 -6.43 16.74
C ASN A 58 -0.50 -5.75 17.94
N ALA A 59 -0.18 -6.25 19.13
CA ALA A 59 -0.32 -5.48 20.35
C ALA A 59 1.01 -4.77 20.58
N ALA A 60 1.16 -3.53 20.07
CA ALA A 60 2.14 -2.55 20.51
C ALA A 60 3.47 -3.16 21.02
N LEU A 61 4.18 -3.93 20.19
CA LEU A 61 5.47 -4.48 20.60
C LEU A 61 6.42 -3.28 20.78
N PRO A 62 6.92 -3.00 22.00
CA PRO A 62 7.73 -1.80 22.28
C PRO A 62 8.97 -1.70 21.37
N TRP A 63 9.47 -2.84 20.92
CA TRP A 63 10.65 -2.96 20.06
C TRP A 63 10.38 -2.70 18.58
N ARG A 64 9.15 -2.90 18.08
CA ARG A 64 8.76 -2.51 16.71
C ARG A 64 8.51 -0.99 16.61
N GLY A 65 7.94 -0.41 17.67
CA GLY A 65 7.68 1.03 17.77
C GLY A 65 8.93 1.92 17.82
N ALA A 66 10.11 1.37 18.11
CA ALA A 66 11.37 2.13 18.07
C ALA A 66 11.93 2.32 16.65
N PHE A 67 11.49 1.51 15.66
CA PHE A 67 12.06 1.51 14.30
C PHE A 67 11.08 1.92 13.20
N TYR A 68 9.77 1.70 13.35
CA TYR A 68 8.79 2.07 12.34
C TYR A 68 7.66 2.92 12.92
N ASN A 69 7.69 4.22 12.64
CA ASN A 69 6.62 5.13 13.04
C ASN A 69 5.48 5.06 12.01
N TYR A 70 4.65 4.02 12.12
CA TYR A 70 3.48 3.79 11.27
C TYR A 70 2.55 5.02 11.19
N LEU A 71 2.48 5.86 12.23
CA LEU A 71 1.66 7.07 12.23
C LEU A 71 2.19 8.19 11.34
N ASN A 72 3.47 8.12 10.97
CA ASN A 72 4.14 9.06 10.07
C ASN A 72 4.46 8.46 8.69
N ALA A 73 4.08 7.21 8.45
CA ALA A 73 4.25 6.60 7.14
C ALA A 73 3.31 7.27 6.11
N ASP A 74 3.72 7.36 4.85
CA ASP A 74 2.95 8.08 3.83
C ASP A 74 1.58 7.46 3.56
N TRP A 75 1.45 6.14 3.68
CA TRP A 75 0.15 5.45 3.56
C TRP A 75 -0.81 5.77 4.72
N MET A 76 -0.34 6.42 5.78
CA MET A 76 -1.16 6.99 6.86
C MET A 76 -1.32 8.51 6.68
N ASN A 77 -0.25 9.23 6.36
CA ASN A 77 -0.23 10.69 6.23
C ASN A 77 -1.01 11.19 5.01
N LEU A 78 -0.87 10.57 3.85
CA LEU A 78 -1.53 11.04 2.62
C LEU A 78 -3.06 10.97 2.75
N PRO A 79 -3.68 9.88 3.24
CA PRO A 79 -5.12 9.87 3.51
C PRO A 79 -5.54 10.82 4.64
N ARG A 80 -4.68 11.03 5.66
CA ARG A 80 -4.94 11.98 6.76
C ARG A 80 -5.08 13.41 6.25
N VAL A 81 -4.21 13.83 5.32
CA VAL A 81 -4.20 15.19 4.78
C VAL A 81 -5.24 15.38 3.67
N SER A 82 -5.35 14.41 2.77
CA SER A 82 -6.19 14.53 1.57
C SER A 82 -7.65 14.13 1.78
N HIS A 83 -7.95 13.35 2.83
CA HIS A 83 -9.23 12.63 2.99
C HIS A 83 -9.60 11.78 1.76
N ALA A 84 -8.61 11.37 0.97
CA ALA A 84 -8.75 10.49 -0.18
C ALA A 84 -7.91 9.22 0.00
N ARG A 85 -8.16 8.22 -0.86
CA ARG A 85 -7.31 7.02 -0.93
C ARG A 85 -5.91 7.38 -1.41
N ALA A 86 -4.92 6.59 -0.99
CA ALA A 86 -3.55 6.73 -1.45
C ALA A 86 -2.92 5.36 -1.73
N VAL A 87 -2.00 5.32 -2.68
CA VAL A 87 -1.14 4.15 -2.96
C VAL A 87 0.30 4.59 -2.76
N VAL A 88 1.00 3.90 -1.86
CA VAL A 88 2.37 4.23 -1.48
C VAL A 88 3.27 3.05 -1.74
N GLY A 89 4.45 3.34 -2.26
CA GLY A 89 5.52 2.38 -2.48
C GLY A 89 6.13 2.46 -3.87
N PRO A 90 7.04 1.53 -4.17
CA PRO A 90 7.46 0.44 -3.28
C PRO A 90 8.32 0.89 -2.10
N PHE A 91 8.15 0.25 -0.94
CA PHE A 91 8.97 0.43 0.25
C PHE A 91 9.18 -0.88 1.00
N VAL A 92 10.18 -0.92 1.87
CA VAL A 92 10.49 -2.10 2.70
C VAL A 92 9.80 -1.95 4.06
N ASP A 93 8.97 -2.92 4.41
CA ASP A 93 8.49 -3.16 5.77
C ASP A 93 9.18 -4.42 6.32
N ILE A 94 10.23 -4.19 7.11
CA ILE A 94 11.11 -5.24 7.67
C ILE A 94 11.74 -6.09 6.55
N ASP A 95 11.10 -7.18 6.19
CA ASP A 95 11.53 -8.19 5.23
C ASP A 95 10.64 -8.26 3.98
N LYS A 96 9.62 -7.40 3.89
CA LYS A 96 8.66 -7.35 2.79
C LYS A 96 8.88 -6.10 1.95
N TYR A 97 9.06 -6.27 0.65
CA TYR A 97 9.05 -5.17 -0.31
C TYR A 97 7.66 -5.06 -0.92
N LEU A 98 6.94 -3.98 -0.59
CA LEU A 98 5.49 -3.93 -0.79
C LEU A 98 4.99 -2.56 -1.25
N LEU A 99 3.74 -2.59 -1.71
CA LEU A 99 2.89 -1.45 -2.00
C LEU A 99 1.75 -1.47 -0.99
N THR A 100 1.41 -0.32 -0.41
CA THR A 100 0.27 -0.18 0.50
C THR A 100 -0.80 0.71 -0.14
N LEU A 101 -1.98 0.14 -0.30
CA LEU A 101 -3.20 0.87 -0.66
C LEU A 101 -3.91 1.24 0.63
N SER A 102 -4.28 2.51 0.79
CA SER A 102 -4.85 3.03 2.03
C SER A 102 -6.12 3.84 1.75
N PHE A 103 -7.13 3.64 2.59
CA PHE A 103 -8.41 4.36 2.53
C PHE A 103 -8.66 5.05 3.87
N PRO A 104 -9.01 6.35 3.89
CA PRO A 104 -9.20 7.09 5.13
C PRO A 104 -10.49 6.65 5.85
N LEU A 105 -10.38 6.42 7.15
CA LEU A 105 -11.50 6.27 8.06
C LEU A 105 -11.88 7.64 8.61
N LEU A 106 -13.10 8.08 8.31
CA LEU A 106 -13.65 9.36 8.77
C LEU A 106 -14.83 9.13 9.70
N LEU A 107 -14.84 9.81 10.85
CA LEU A 107 -15.96 9.84 11.78
C LEU A 107 -16.42 11.29 11.96
N GLY A 108 -17.61 11.61 11.45
CA GLY A 108 -18.12 12.98 11.45
C GLY A 108 -17.22 13.96 10.67
N GLY A 109 -16.61 13.50 9.56
CA GLY A 109 -15.67 14.29 8.76
C GLY A 109 -14.26 14.41 9.36
N ARG A 110 -14.05 13.95 10.60
CA ARG A 110 -12.73 13.91 11.23
C ARG A 110 -12.00 12.61 10.88
N PHE A 111 -10.75 12.71 10.44
CA PHE A 111 -9.87 11.56 10.28
C PHE A 111 -9.64 10.83 11.61
N ILE A 112 -9.79 9.51 11.58
CA ILE A 112 -9.54 8.65 12.75
C ILE A 112 -8.53 7.53 12.45
N GLY A 113 -8.11 7.34 11.20
CA GLY A 113 -7.22 6.25 10.83
C GLY A 113 -7.37 5.82 9.37
N VAL A 114 -6.84 4.65 9.04
CA VAL A 114 -6.92 4.06 7.69
C VAL A 114 -7.33 2.60 7.73
N ILE A 115 -7.96 2.14 6.64
CA ILE A 115 -7.92 0.75 6.22
C ILE A 115 -6.78 0.65 5.21
N ALA A 116 -5.86 -0.28 5.41
CA ALA A 116 -4.74 -0.53 4.51
C ALA A 116 -4.81 -1.95 3.93
N ALA A 117 -4.31 -2.13 2.72
CA ALA A 117 -4.14 -3.43 2.07
C ALA A 117 -2.79 -3.46 1.36
N ASP A 118 -2.02 -4.51 1.57
CA ASP A 118 -0.68 -4.62 0.99
C ASP A 118 -0.63 -5.63 -0.15
N ILE A 119 0.17 -5.28 -1.16
CA ILE A 119 0.54 -6.12 -2.29
C ILE A 119 2.07 -6.22 -2.29
N ARG A 120 2.62 -7.43 -2.42
CA ARG A 120 4.07 -7.58 -2.57
C ARG A 120 4.50 -7.07 -3.95
N LEU A 121 5.65 -6.43 -4.05
CA LEU A 121 6.09 -5.87 -5.33
C LEU A 121 6.24 -6.96 -6.40
N ASP A 122 6.72 -8.15 -6.04
CA ASP A 122 6.91 -9.27 -6.98
C ASP A 122 5.57 -9.80 -7.53
N ASP A 123 4.51 -9.82 -6.72
CA ASP A 123 3.16 -10.14 -7.19
C ASP A 123 2.61 -9.05 -8.11
N PHE A 124 2.86 -7.77 -7.79
CA PHE A 124 2.49 -6.64 -8.66
C PHE A 124 3.22 -6.69 -10.01
N GLU A 125 4.53 -6.97 -10.00
CA GLU A 125 5.34 -7.20 -11.20
C GLU A 125 4.83 -8.39 -12.02
N ARG A 126 4.49 -9.50 -11.37
CA ARG A 126 3.97 -10.71 -12.03
C ARG A 126 2.67 -10.43 -12.78
N ILE A 127 1.81 -9.56 -12.25
CA ILE A 127 0.56 -9.16 -12.90
C ILE A 127 0.82 -8.24 -14.09
N LEU A 128 1.68 -7.23 -13.95
CA LEU A 128 1.82 -6.17 -14.95
C LEU A 128 2.88 -6.43 -16.01
N ALA A 129 3.96 -7.17 -15.71
CA ALA A 129 5.02 -7.43 -16.67
C ALA A 129 4.52 -8.11 -17.97
N PRO A 130 3.60 -9.10 -17.94
CA PRO A 130 3.03 -9.68 -19.16
C PRO A 130 2.15 -8.71 -19.97
N LEU A 131 1.65 -7.65 -19.35
CA LEU A 131 0.89 -6.60 -20.04
C LEU A 131 1.85 -5.61 -20.70
N LEU A 132 2.90 -5.18 -19.99
CA LEU A 132 3.93 -4.28 -20.51
C LEU A 132 4.73 -4.92 -21.64
N SER A 133 4.97 -6.23 -21.61
CA SER A 133 5.69 -6.93 -22.68
C SER A 133 4.96 -6.92 -24.02
N LYS A 134 3.65 -6.63 -24.03
CA LYS A 134 2.83 -6.49 -25.25
C LYS A 134 2.80 -5.06 -25.80
N ALA A 135 3.36 -4.10 -25.07
CA ALA A 135 3.41 -2.71 -25.53
C ALA A 135 4.38 -2.56 -26.71
N ILE A 136 4.04 -1.66 -27.63
CA ILE A 136 4.95 -1.28 -28.72
C ILE A 136 5.93 -0.24 -28.15
N GLY A 137 7.18 -0.67 -27.96
CA GLY A 137 8.27 0.17 -27.47
C GLY A 137 8.51 0.07 -25.96
N ASP A 138 9.59 0.74 -25.55
CA ASP A 138 10.10 0.75 -24.18
C ASP A 138 9.20 1.58 -23.27
N CYS A 139 8.69 0.97 -22.21
CA CYS A 139 7.80 1.58 -21.25
C CYS A 139 7.96 1.00 -19.83
N ALA A 140 7.55 1.80 -18.86
CA ALA A 140 7.58 1.46 -17.45
C ALA A 140 6.38 2.04 -16.71
N VAL A 141 5.93 1.35 -15.65
CA VAL A 141 5.00 1.89 -14.66
C VAL A 141 5.82 2.59 -13.59
N LEU A 142 5.50 3.86 -13.31
CA LEU A 142 6.17 4.69 -12.33
C LEU A 142 5.18 5.22 -11.28
N ASN A 143 5.65 5.37 -10.04
CA ASN A 143 4.90 6.04 -8.99
C ASN A 143 5.00 7.57 -9.14
N GLY A 144 4.34 8.32 -8.25
CA GLY A 144 4.37 9.78 -8.24
C GLY A 144 5.77 10.40 -8.00
N GLU A 145 6.73 9.62 -7.50
CA GLU A 145 8.13 10.04 -7.31
C GLU A 145 9.03 9.68 -8.51
N ASN A 146 8.45 9.12 -9.58
CA ASN A 146 9.16 8.59 -10.75
C ASN A 146 10.04 7.36 -10.44
N ARG A 147 9.69 6.60 -9.39
CA ARG A 147 10.29 5.29 -9.14
C ARG A 147 9.66 4.26 -10.06
N VAL A 148 10.48 3.46 -10.73
CA VAL A 148 10.02 2.36 -11.59
C VAL A 148 9.53 1.21 -10.73
N LEU A 149 8.29 0.75 -10.97
CA LEU A 149 7.72 -0.44 -10.33
C LEU A 149 7.82 -1.66 -11.24
N VAL A 150 7.55 -1.49 -12.52
CA VAL A 150 7.53 -2.55 -13.53
C VAL A 150 8.01 -1.97 -14.84
N SER A 151 8.83 -2.69 -15.60
CA SER A 151 9.41 -2.21 -16.85
C SER A 151 9.56 -3.33 -17.86
N ASN A 152 9.41 -3.00 -19.15
CA ASN A 152 9.80 -3.88 -20.26
C ASN A 152 11.14 -3.47 -20.91
N ALA A 153 11.80 -2.44 -20.37
CA ALA A 153 12.93 -1.77 -20.99
C ALA A 153 14.18 -1.83 -20.10
N ALA A 154 15.33 -2.14 -20.71
CA ALA A 154 16.62 -2.15 -20.01
C ALA A 154 17.06 -0.75 -19.53
N THR A 155 16.51 0.31 -20.13
CA THR A 155 16.75 1.72 -19.78
C THR A 155 16.02 2.16 -18.51
N PHE A 156 15.04 1.39 -18.04
CA PHE A 156 14.29 1.65 -16.80
C PHE A 156 14.31 0.42 -15.89
N PRO A 157 15.42 0.16 -15.18
CA PRO A 157 15.49 -0.87 -14.15
C PRO A 157 14.44 -0.67 -13.06
N VAL A 158 13.81 -1.76 -12.62
CA VAL A 158 12.88 -1.74 -11.47
C VAL A 158 13.60 -1.18 -10.24
N GLY A 159 12.93 -0.24 -9.55
CA GLY A 159 13.45 0.47 -8.39
C GLY A 159 14.21 1.77 -8.70
N GLU A 160 14.62 2.02 -9.96
CA GLU A 160 15.30 3.28 -10.34
C GLU A 160 14.37 4.48 -10.16
N LEU A 161 14.91 5.60 -9.66
CA LEU A 161 14.29 6.92 -9.76
C LEU A 161 14.67 7.54 -11.10
N VAL A 162 13.69 7.67 -11.99
CA VAL A 162 13.91 8.13 -13.36
C VAL A 162 13.85 9.65 -13.42
N ASP A 163 14.87 10.25 -14.03
CA ASP A 163 14.82 11.64 -14.46
C ASP A 163 13.76 11.79 -15.56
N LEU A 164 12.82 12.72 -15.36
CA LEU A 164 11.75 13.02 -16.31
C LEU A 164 12.26 13.40 -17.70
N ALA A 165 13.50 13.87 -17.84
CA ALA A 165 14.14 14.13 -19.13
C ALA A 165 14.39 12.86 -19.97
N LYS A 166 14.47 11.68 -19.33
CA LYS A 166 14.59 10.37 -19.99
C LYS A 166 13.26 9.83 -20.51
N LEU A 167 12.13 10.46 -20.16
CA LEU A 167 10.79 10.03 -20.56
C LEU A 167 10.23 10.95 -21.65
N LYS A 168 9.45 10.37 -22.57
CA LYS A 168 8.58 11.14 -23.46
C LYS A 168 7.60 12.01 -22.68
N LYS A 169 7.25 13.15 -23.27
CA LYS A 169 6.26 14.08 -22.68
C LYS A 169 4.89 13.42 -22.47
N LYS A 170 4.50 12.50 -23.36
CA LYS A 170 3.23 11.78 -23.23
C LYS A 170 3.36 10.69 -22.17
N ARG A 171 2.49 10.75 -21.16
CA ARG A 171 2.39 9.82 -20.04
C ARG A 171 0.93 9.40 -19.89
N TYR A 172 0.72 8.19 -19.39
CA TYR A 172 -0.63 7.62 -19.25
C TYR A 172 -0.91 7.38 -17.77
N PRO A 173 -1.82 8.15 -17.13
CA PRO A 173 -2.14 7.95 -15.72
C PRO A 173 -2.67 6.54 -15.42
N CYS A 174 -2.24 5.99 -14.30
CA CYS A 174 -2.71 4.74 -13.72
C CYS A 174 -3.57 5.06 -12.50
N GLY A 175 -4.84 5.41 -12.71
CA GLY A 175 -5.72 5.86 -11.64
C GLY A 175 -5.52 7.34 -11.26
N ASP A 176 -6.01 7.71 -10.08
CA ASP A 176 -6.00 9.09 -9.56
C ASP A 176 -4.86 9.31 -8.54
N GLU A 177 -4.10 8.26 -8.23
CA GLU A 177 -3.10 8.23 -7.16
C GLU A 177 -1.71 8.73 -7.62
N GLY A 178 -1.65 9.36 -8.80
CA GLY A 178 -0.44 10.00 -9.35
C GLY A 178 0.54 9.04 -10.01
N TRP A 179 0.21 7.76 -10.13
CA TRP A 179 1.00 6.77 -10.85
C TRP A 179 0.74 6.86 -12.35
N TYR A 180 1.71 6.43 -13.16
CA TYR A 180 1.59 6.54 -14.61
C TYR A 180 2.48 5.55 -15.37
N VAL A 181 2.12 5.27 -16.62
CA VAL A 181 3.01 4.64 -17.60
C VAL A 181 3.82 5.71 -18.32
N GLY A 182 5.14 5.62 -18.20
CA GLY A 182 6.12 6.39 -18.95
C GLY A 182 6.66 5.60 -20.14
N ILE A 183 7.01 6.30 -21.22
CA ILE A 183 7.60 5.72 -22.44
C ILE A 183 8.96 6.37 -22.68
N ALA A 184 9.98 5.59 -23.06
CA ALA A 184 11.25 6.11 -23.57
C ALA A 184 11.11 6.68 -24.99
#